data_AF-A0A401PSI3-F1
#
_entry.id   AF-A0A401PSI3-F1
#
_cell.length_a   1.000
_cell.length_b   1.000
_cell.length_c   1.000
_cell.angle_alpha   90.00
_cell.angle_beta   90.00
_cell.angle_gamma   90.00
#
_symmetry.space_group_name_H-M   'P 1'
#
loop_
_entity.id
_entity.type
_entity.pdbx_description
1 polymer ?
#
loop_
_entity_poly.entity_id
_entity_poly.type
_entity_poly.pdbx_seq_one_letter_code
_entity_poly.pdbx_strand_id
1 'polypeptide(L)'
;MLRLTRHLFLQDTLLLLLKSLPMGCFFNIYGFGSHFDSFFPASVEYNQETMCQALEKLKGVGADMGGTEILEPLTDIYSKPCIPGHPRQLFVFTDGEVSNTKMVIAEVRKNASSHRCFSFGIGQGASTELIKGIAKAASGSSEFITGKERMQPKVSLESCSKALPLCCNAKVRLMAAEGFAVCTVAVLK
;
A
#
# COMPACT_ATOMS: atom_id res chain seq x y z
N MET A 1 -1.12 -9.77 23.94
CA MET A 1 -0.55 -10.84 23.10
C MET A 1 -0.97 -10.70 21.63
N LEU A 2 -2.26 -10.56 21.28
CA LEU A 2 -2.72 -10.41 19.88
C LEU A 2 -2.19 -9.17 19.13
N ARG A 3 -2.08 -8.00 19.78
CA ARG A 3 -1.57 -6.77 19.11
C ARG A 3 -0.10 -6.88 18.67
N LEU A 4 0.73 -7.54 19.48
CA LEU A 4 2.15 -7.75 19.16
C LEU A 4 2.34 -8.67 17.95
N THR A 5 1.49 -9.71 17.85
CA THR A 5 1.55 -10.68 16.73
C THR A 5 1.11 -10.05 15.40
N ARG A 6 0.11 -9.17 15.43
CA ARG A 6 -0.33 -8.42 14.24
C ARG A 6 0.74 -7.44 13.75
N HIS A 7 1.38 -6.74 14.68
CA HIS A 7 2.47 -5.80 14.37
C HIS A 7 3.67 -6.49 13.70
N LEU A 8 4.12 -7.62 14.24
CA LEU A 8 5.21 -8.41 13.64
C LEU A 8 4.83 -8.94 12.25
N PHE A 9 3.58 -9.39 12.07
CA PHE A 9 3.09 -9.84 10.76
C PHE A 9 3.09 -8.72 9.70
N LEU A 10 2.69 -7.51 10.09
CA LEU A 10 2.73 -6.33 9.22
C LEU A 10 4.17 -6.00 8.80
N GLN A 11 5.11 -6.05 9.74
CA GLN A 11 6.54 -5.83 9.45
C GLN A 11 7.08 -6.87 8.47
N ASP A 12 6.79 -8.15 8.67
CA ASP A 12 7.23 -9.23 7.77
C ASP A 12 6.60 -9.12 6.37
N THR A 13 5.32 -8.76 6.30
CA THR A 13 4.60 -8.57 5.04
C THR A 13 5.15 -7.38 4.27
N LEU A 14 5.38 -6.25 4.95
CA LEU A 14 5.98 -5.06 4.33
C LEU A 14 7.42 -5.32 3.89
N LEU A 15 8.21 -6.04 4.70
CA LEU A 15 9.57 -6.45 4.35
C LEU A 15 9.58 -7.30 3.06
N LEU A 16 8.67 -8.26 2.94
CA LEU A 16 8.62 -9.11 1.76
C LEU A 16 8.09 -8.33 0.54
N LEU A 17 7.15 -7.39 0.73
CA LEU A 17 6.69 -6.49 -0.33
C LEU A 17 7.82 -5.62 -0.86
N LEU A 18 8.59 -4.97 0.03
CA LEU A 18 9.75 -4.16 -0.34
C LEU A 18 10.75 -5.00 -1.14
N LYS A 19 11.09 -6.20 -0.67
CA LYS A 19 12.01 -7.11 -1.37
C LYS A 19 11.50 -7.60 -2.72
N SER A 20 10.18 -7.53 -2.98
CA SER A 20 9.57 -7.92 -4.25
C SER A 20 9.49 -6.78 -5.26
N LEU A 21 9.83 -5.54 -4.86
CA LEU A 21 9.78 -4.41 -5.77
C LEU A 21 10.86 -4.52 -6.85
N PRO A 22 10.53 -4.22 -8.12
CA PRO A 22 11.52 -4.18 -9.18
C PRO A 22 12.47 -3.00 -8.99
N MET A 23 13.74 -3.21 -9.35
CA MET A 23 14.74 -2.13 -9.40
C MET A 23 14.29 -1.02 -10.36
N GLY A 24 14.56 0.24 -10.00
CA GLY A 24 14.18 1.41 -10.81
C GLY A 24 12.70 1.80 -10.72
N CYS A 25 11.92 1.13 -9.86
CA CYS A 25 10.60 1.62 -9.46
C CYS A 25 10.73 2.72 -8.41
N PHE A 26 9.65 3.45 -8.12
CA PHE A 26 9.66 4.43 -7.03
C PHE A 26 8.75 3.95 -5.91
N PHE A 27 9.09 4.26 -4.66
CA PHE A 27 8.26 3.86 -3.55
C PHE A 27 8.21 4.89 -2.42
N ASN A 28 7.15 4.81 -1.62
CA ASN A 28 7.06 5.47 -0.32
C ASN A 28 6.19 4.63 0.61
N ILE A 29 6.45 4.72 1.91
CA ILE A 29 5.68 4.03 2.94
C ILE A 29 5.02 5.07 3.84
N TYR A 30 3.74 4.89 4.08
CA TYR A 30 2.94 5.72 4.98
C TYR A 30 2.46 4.85 6.14
N GLY A 31 2.79 5.26 7.36
CA GLY A 31 2.16 4.74 8.57
C GLY A 31 1.04 5.68 8.99
N PHE A 32 -0.11 5.15 9.41
CA PHE A 32 -1.22 6.00 9.86
C PHE A 32 -1.98 5.42 11.05
N GLY A 33 -2.55 6.34 11.82
CA GLY A 33 -3.47 6.09 12.94
C GLY A 33 -4.34 7.32 13.18
N SER A 34 -4.27 7.97 14.34
CA SER A 34 -4.81 9.32 14.59
C SER A 34 -4.00 10.44 13.90
N HIS A 35 -2.75 10.16 13.56
CA HIS A 35 -1.89 11.00 12.72
C HIS A 35 -1.24 10.10 11.67
N PHE A 36 -0.61 10.66 10.65
CA PHE A 36 0.16 9.89 9.67
C PHE A 36 1.61 10.37 9.59
N ASP A 37 2.49 9.48 9.16
CA ASP A 37 3.88 9.78 8.83
C ASP A 37 4.28 9.04 7.55
N SER A 38 5.23 9.63 6.83
CA SER A 38 5.78 9.07 5.59
C SER A 38 7.27 8.79 5.76
N PHE A 39 7.75 7.68 5.21
CA PHE A 39 9.16 7.33 5.31
C PHE A 39 10.04 8.26 4.49
N PHE A 40 9.49 8.88 3.44
CA PHE A 40 10.17 9.87 2.63
C PHE A 40 9.25 11.05 2.33
N PRO A 41 9.76 12.29 2.20
CA PRO A 41 8.93 13.46 1.84
C PRO A 41 8.21 13.34 0.48
N ALA A 42 8.77 12.53 -0.42
CA ALA A 42 8.24 12.14 -1.73
C ALA A 42 8.72 10.73 -2.08
N SER A 43 8.09 10.08 -3.07
CA SER A 43 8.53 8.76 -3.52
C SER A 43 9.97 8.79 -4.03
N VAL A 44 10.78 7.84 -3.56
CA VAL A 44 12.20 7.70 -3.91
C VAL A 44 12.40 6.46 -4.78
N GLU A 45 13.44 6.46 -5.61
CA GLU A 45 13.79 5.29 -6.41
C GLU A 45 14.16 4.12 -5.48
N TYR A 46 13.62 2.94 -5.79
CA TYR A 46 13.93 1.70 -5.12
C TYR A 46 15.33 1.21 -5.52
N ASN A 47 16.26 1.34 -4.59
CA ASN A 47 17.64 0.89 -4.68
C ASN A 47 18.12 0.38 -3.31
N GLN A 48 19.36 -0.12 -3.25
CA GLN A 48 19.88 -0.71 -2.01
C GLN A 48 19.93 0.28 -0.83
N GLU A 49 20.26 1.55 -1.10
CA GLU A 49 20.35 2.58 -0.06
C GLU A 49 18.97 2.93 0.50
N THR A 50 18.00 3.24 -0.37
CA THR A 50 16.64 3.60 0.02
C THR A 50 15.90 2.43 0.67
N MET A 51 16.19 1.20 0.24
CA MET A 51 15.73 -0.02 0.90
C MET A 51 16.28 -0.10 2.34
N CYS A 52 17.59 0.07 2.55
CA CYS A 52 18.17 0.06 3.89
C CYS A 52 17.56 1.14 4.79
N GLN A 53 17.38 2.37 4.28
CA GLN A 53 16.73 3.46 5.01
C GLN A 53 15.29 3.11 5.41
N ALA A 54 14.52 2.52 4.49
CA ALA A 54 13.15 2.09 4.76
C ALA A 54 13.10 0.97 5.82
N LEU A 55 14.05 0.03 5.79
CA LEU A 55 14.13 -1.04 6.78
C LEU A 55 14.46 -0.53 8.19
N GLU A 56 15.37 0.44 8.31
CA GLU A 56 15.68 1.06 9.60
C GLU A 56 14.47 1.83 10.16
N LYS A 57 13.76 2.58 9.30
CA LYS A 57 12.50 3.24 9.71
C LYS A 57 11.43 2.23 10.13
N LEU A 58 11.32 1.11 9.42
CA LEU A 58 10.34 0.06 9.73
C LEU A 58 10.54 -0.57 11.11
N LYS A 59 11.79 -0.74 11.54
CA LYS A 59 12.11 -1.20 12.90
C LYS A 59 11.66 -0.22 13.98
N GLY A 60 11.64 1.08 13.65
CA GLY A 60 11.24 2.17 14.54
C GLY A 60 9.74 2.48 14.55
N VAL A 61 8.93 1.89 13.68
CA VAL A 61 7.47 2.08 13.69
C VAL A 61 6.87 1.43 14.94
N GLY A 62 6.79 2.16 16.05
CA GLY A 62 6.13 1.68 17.28
C GLY A 62 4.62 1.53 17.06
N ALA A 63 3.96 0.54 17.68
CA ALA A 63 2.57 0.12 17.39
C ALA A 63 1.43 1.02 17.95
N ASP A 64 1.68 2.29 18.28
CA ASP A 64 0.66 3.17 18.86
C ASP A 64 0.64 4.53 18.14
N MET A 65 -0.09 4.62 17.03
CA MET A 65 -0.43 5.93 16.44
C MET A 65 -1.86 6.34 16.82
N GLY A 66 -2.46 5.70 17.83
CA GLY A 66 -3.87 5.90 18.16
C GLY A 66 -4.84 5.21 17.19
N GLY A 67 -5.85 5.96 16.73
CA GLY A 67 -7.00 5.50 15.95
C GLY A 67 -6.70 5.09 14.51
N THR A 68 -7.64 5.32 13.60
CA THR A 68 -7.61 4.79 12.23
C THR A 68 -8.15 5.82 11.25
N GLU A 69 -7.33 6.81 10.88
CA GLU A 69 -7.68 7.91 9.98
C GLU A 69 -6.88 7.82 8.67
N ILE A 70 -7.41 7.09 7.69
CA ILE A 70 -6.74 6.89 6.38
C ILE A 70 -6.97 8.04 5.39
N LEU A 71 -7.94 8.91 5.65
CA LEU A 71 -8.31 9.96 4.69
C LEU A 71 -7.22 11.00 4.49
N GLU A 72 -6.54 11.41 5.57
CA GLU A 72 -5.43 12.35 5.53
C GLU A 72 -4.22 11.84 4.73
N PRO A 73 -3.68 10.63 4.99
CA PRO A 73 -2.57 10.12 4.18
C PRO A 73 -2.97 9.91 2.72
N LEU A 74 -4.21 9.50 2.41
CA LEU A 74 -4.68 9.44 1.02
C LEU A 74 -4.65 10.81 0.35
N THR A 75 -5.10 11.85 1.06
CA THR A 75 -5.10 13.22 0.55
C THR A 75 -3.67 13.71 0.30
N ASP A 76 -2.72 13.44 1.20
CA ASP A 76 -1.30 13.76 0.98
C ASP A 76 -0.76 13.01 -0.24
N ILE A 77 -0.99 11.70 -0.34
CA ILE A 77 -0.54 10.88 -1.47
C ILE A 77 -1.06 11.46 -2.79
N TYR A 78 -2.36 11.76 -2.88
CA TYR A 78 -2.98 12.31 -4.09
C TYR A 78 -2.55 13.75 -4.40
N SER A 79 -2.10 14.53 -3.41
CA SER A 79 -1.52 15.86 -3.63
C SER A 79 -0.15 15.82 -4.31
N LYS A 80 0.61 14.72 -4.15
CA LYS A 80 1.91 14.55 -4.82
C LYS A 80 1.70 14.31 -6.31
N PRO A 81 2.55 14.85 -7.20
CA PRO A 81 2.46 14.58 -8.63
C PRO A 81 2.72 13.10 -8.94
N CYS A 82 2.11 12.59 -10.02
CA CYS A 82 2.49 11.30 -10.58
C CYS A 82 3.85 11.40 -11.27
N ILE A 83 4.69 10.37 -11.14
CA ILE A 83 5.97 10.31 -11.82
C ILE A 83 5.73 9.85 -13.27
N PRO A 84 6.11 10.62 -14.30
CA PRO A 84 5.86 10.26 -15.70
C PRO A 84 6.45 8.89 -16.06
N GLY A 85 5.67 8.02 -16.69
CA GLY A 85 6.11 6.65 -17.03
C GLY A 85 5.99 5.63 -15.89
N HIS A 86 5.65 6.08 -14.67
CA HIS A 86 5.51 5.21 -13.51
C HIS A 86 4.07 5.34 -12.95
N PRO A 87 3.14 4.45 -13.33
CA PRO A 87 1.77 4.48 -12.82
C PRO A 87 1.75 4.25 -11.31
N ARG A 88 0.89 4.98 -10.59
CA ARG A 88 0.78 4.86 -9.13
C ARG A 88 -0.01 3.61 -8.75
N GLN A 89 0.54 2.82 -7.85
CA GLN A 89 -0.11 1.67 -7.23
C GLN A 89 -0.12 1.89 -5.72
N LEU A 90 -1.31 1.84 -5.12
CA LEU A 90 -1.51 1.97 -3.70
C LEU A 90 -1.77 0.58 -3.10
N PHE A 91 -1.00 0.20 -2.08
CA PHE A 91 -1.19 -1.02 -1.31
C PHE A 91 -1.60 -0.65 0.10
N VAL A 92 -2.84 -0.96 0.50
CA VAL A 92 -3.42 -0.61 1.80
C VAL A 92 -3.53 -1.84 2.68
N PHE A 93 -2.90 -1.82 3.86
CA PHE A 93 -3.04 -2.88 4.86
C PHE A 93 -3.81 -2.34 6.07
N THR A 94 -4.84 -3.05 6.53
CA THR A 94 -5.62 -2.66 7.73
C THR A 94 -6.19 -3.85 8.49
N ASP A 95 -6.15 -3.81 9.82
CA ASP A 95 -6.78 -4.79 10.69
C ASP A 95 -8.06 -4.28 11.39
N GLY A 96 -8.51 -3.06 11.03
CA GLY A 96 -9.55 -2.30 11.72
C GLY A 96 -10.53 -1.59 10.78
N GLU A 97 -11.38 -0.75 11.39
CA GLU A 97 -12.45 -0.02 10.69
C GLU A 97 -12.21 1.49 10.73
N VAL A 98 -12.70 2.19 9.71
CA VAL A 98 -12.66 3.65 9.64
C VAL A 98 -14.09 4.18 9.73
N SER A 99 -14.32 5.17 10.60
CA SER A 99 -15.64 5.78 10.81
C SER A 99 -16.20 6.49 9.56
N ASN A 100 -15.31 7.06 8.73
CA ASN A 100 -15.64 7.83 7.53
C ASN A 100 -15.47 7.03 6.21
N THR A 101 -15.73 5.72 6.23
CA THR A 101 -15.51 4.80 5.08
C THR A 101 -16.04 5.33 3.74
N LYS A 102 -17.22 5.96 3.70
CA LYS A 102 -17.77 6.56 2.46
C LYS A 102 -16.91 7.69 1.88
N MET A 103 -16.35 8.54 2.74
CA MET A 103 -15.47 9.64 2.33
C MET A 103 -14.16 9.09 1.78
N VAL A 104 -13.61 8.07 2.44
CA VAL A 104 -12.39 7.37 1.97
C VAL A 104 -12.61 6.79 0.57
N ILE A 105 -13.69 6.05 0.37
CA ILE A 105 -14.02 5.46 -0.94
C ILE A 105 -14.23 6.55 -2.01
N ALA A 106 -14.84 7.68 -1.64
CA ALA A 106 -15.03 8.80 -2.55
C ALA A 106 -13.70 9.45 -2.97
N GLU A 107 -12.77 9.65 -2.03
CA GLU A 107 -11.44 10.22 -2.31
C GLU A 107 -10.61 9.27 -3.20
N VAL A 108 -10.66 7.96 -2.93
CA VAL A 108 -10.03 6.95 -3.80
C VAL A 108 -10.65 6.99 -5.20
N ARG A 109 -11.98 7.05 -5.31
CA ARG A 109 -12.67 7.10 -6.60
C ARG A 109 -12.32 8.35 -7.41
N LYS A 110 -12.25 9.50 -6.73
CA LYS A 110 -11.90 10.79 -7.35
C LYS A 110 -10.54 10.75 -8.05
N ASN A 111 -9.61 9.96 -7.53
CA ASN A 111 -8.25 9.83 -8.05
C ASN A 111 -8.05 8.54 -8.89
N ALA A 112 -9.10 7.78 -9.19
CA ALA A 112 -8.99 6.46 -9.83
C ALA A 112 -8.43 6.47 -11.27
N SER A 113 -8.34 7.63 -11.93
CA SER A 113 -7.73 7.75 -13.25
C SER A 113 -6.20 7.72 -13.21
N SER A 114 -5.58 7.99 -12.05
CA SER A 114 -4.13 8.13 -11.90
C SER A 114 -3.49 7.05 -11.01
N HIS A 115 -4.29 6.13 -10.46
CA HIS A 115 -3.76 5.03 -9.65
C HIS A 115 -4.64 3.78 -9.66
N ARG A 116 -4.06 2.68 -9.17
CA ARG A 116 -4.78 1.46 -8.75
C ARG A 116 -4.66 1.28 -7.24
N CYS A 117 -5.68 0.74 -6.58
CA CYS A 117 -5.64 0.45 -5.14
C CYS A 117 -5.85 -1.05 -4.88
N PHE A 118 -4.88 -1.66 -4.20
CA PHE A 118 -4.93 -3.03 -3.68
C PHE A 118 -5.03 -2.96 -2.16
N SER A 119 -5.93 -3.74 -1.56
CA SER A 119 -6.25 -3.59 -0.14
C SER A 119 -6.30 -4.94 0.58
N PHE A 120 -5.72 -5.02 1.76
CA PHE A 120 -5.53 -6.24 2.53
C PHE A 120 -6.10 -6.06 3.94
N GLY A 121 -7.17 -6.79 4.24
CA GLY A 121 -7.78 -6.85 5.56
C GLY A 121 -7.09 -7.90 6.43
N ILE A 122 -6.58 -7.52 7.60
CA ILE A 122 -5.83 -8.43 8.50
C ILE A 122 -6.69 -8.80 9.70
N GLY A 123 -6.85 -10.10 9.94
CA GLY A 123 -7.64 -10.60 11.06
C GLY A 123 -9.15 -10.35 10.88
N GLN A 124 -9.91 -10.61 11.96
CA GLN A 124 -11.37 -10.52 11.94
C GLN A 124 -11.92 -9.10 12.18
N GLY A 125 -11.05 -8.13 12.51
CA GLY A 125 -11.46 -6.75 12.78
C GLY A 125 -11.47 -5.82 11.57
N ALA A 126 -10.96 -6.29 10.41
CA ALA A 126 -10.84 -5.46 9.22
C ALA A 126 -12.21 -5.20 8.58
N SER A 127 -12.52 -3.92 8.34
CA SER A 127 -13.78 -3.52 7.70
C SER A 127 -13.86 -4.06 6.28
N THR A 128 -14.85 -4.94 6.03
CA THR A 128 -15.07 -5.48 4.68
C THR A 128 -15.53 -4.41 3.70
N GLU A 129 -16.34 -3.45 4.17
CA GLU A 129 -16.83 -2.34 3.37
C GLU A 129 -15.67 -1.46 2.89
N LEU A 130 -14.74 -1.12 3.80
CA LEU A 130 -13.57 -0.31 3.46
C LEU A 130 -12.66 -1.03 2.46
N ILE A 131 -12.22 -2.25 2.80
CA ILE A 131 -11.29 -3.05 2.01
C ILE A 131 -11.83 -3.26 0.58
N LYS A 132 -13.05 -3.80 0.44
CA LYS A 132 -13.62 -4.03 -0.90
C LYS A 132 -13.95 -2.70 -1.60
N GLY A 133 -14.35 -1.69 -0.84
CA GLY A 133 -14.76 -0.38 -1.36
C GLY A 133 -13.63 0.36 -2.07
N ILE A 134 -12.47 0.49 -1.42
CA ILE A 134 -11.32 1.21 -1.99
C ILE A 134 -10.71 0.48 -3.16
N ALA A 135 -10.59 -0.86 -3.08
CA ALA A 135 -10.08 -1.66 -4.19
C ALA A 135 -10.98 -1.54 -5.42
N LYS A 136 -12.30 -1.67 -5.25
CA LYS A 136 -13.26 -1.51 -6.34
C LYS A 136 -13.26 -0.09 -6.91
N ALA A 137 -13.13 0.93 -6.07
CA ALA A 137 -13.16 2.33 -6.49
C ALA A 137 -11.98 2.71 -7.40
N ALA A 138 -10.80 2.12 -7.19
CA ALA A 138 -9.62 2.32 -8.02
C ALA A 138 -9.23 1.09 -8.85
N SER A 139 -10.18 0.19 -9.13
CA SER A 139 -9.99 -0.96 -10.03
C SER A 139 -8.78 -1.86 -9.71
N GLY A 140 -8.50 -2.07 -8.42
CA GLY A 140 -7.57 -3.10 -7.97
C GLY A 140 -8.32 -4.27 -7.29
N SER A 141 -7.60 -4.99 -6.42
CA SER A 141 -8.08 -6.21 -5.78
C SER A 141 -8.05 -6.09 -4.26
N SER A 142 -8.93 -6.85 -3.59
CA SER A 142 -9.00 -6.90 -2.13
C SER A 142 -8.82 -8.31 -1.61
N GLU A 143 -8.04 -8.49 -0.55
CA GLU A 143 -7.79 -9.79 0.10
C GLU A 143 -7.98 -9.70 1.61
N PHE A 144 -8.33 -10.82 2.26
CA PHE A 144 -8.45 -10.93 3.71
C PHE A 144 -7.52 -12.01 4.23
N ILE A 145 -6.72 -11.69 5.24
CA ILE A 145 -5.70 -12.55 5.82
C ILE A 145 -6.20 -12.96 7.22
N THR A 146 -6.69 -14.20 7.36
CA THR A 146 -7.21 -14.72 8.65
C THR A 146 -6.36 -15.88 9.18
N GLY A 147 -6.22 -15.97 10.50
CA GLY A 147 -5.16 -16.69 11.24
C GLY A 147 -5.09 -18.22 11.14
N LYS A 148 -5.67 -18.86 10.11
CA LYS A 148 -5.48 -20.30 9.83
C LYS A 148 -4.68 -20.58 8.56
N GLU A 149 -4.58 -19.63 7.63
CA GLU A 149 -3.58 -19.71 6.58
C GLU A 149 -2.23 -19.38 7.20
N ARG A 150 -1.39 -20.40 7.36
CA ARG A 150 0.01 -20.24 7.72
C ARG A 150 0.63 -19.14 6.86
N MET A 151 0.87 -17.99 7.48
CA MET A 151 2.11 -17.21 7.46
C MET A 151 3.05 -17.49 6.26
N GLN A 152 2.54 -17.31 5.06
CA GLN A 152 3.34 -17.29 3.85
C GLN A 152 2.95 -15.97 3.19
N PRO A 153 3.66 -14.87 3.51
CA PRO A 153 3.47 -13.60 2.80
C PRO A 153 3.64 -13.73 1.26
N LYS A 154 4.04 -14.90 0.76
CA LYS A 154 4.00 -15.35 -0.64
C LYS A 154 2.62 -15.29 -1.32
N VAL A 155 1.51 -15.63 -0.65
CA VAL A 155 0.21 -15.70 -1.35
C VAL A 155 -0.31 -14.29 -1.68
N SER A 156 -0.24 -13.38 -0.71
CA SER A 156 -0.59 -11.96 -0.89
C SER A 156 0.33 -11.26 -1.88
N LEU A 157 1.61 -11.68 -1.92
CA LEU A 157 2.61 -11.10 -2.81
C LEU A 157 2.63 -11.65 -4.22
N GLU A 158 2.10 -12.85 -4.49
CA GLU A 158 1.85 -13.24 -5.88
C GLU A 158 0.84 -12.29 -6.54
N SER A 159 -0.20 -11.88 -5.81
CA SER A 159 -1.16 -10.88 -6.27
C SER A 159 -0.50 -9.51 -6.48
N CYS A 160 0.35 -9.06 -5.53
CA CYS A 160 1.11 -7.82 -5.69
C CYS A 160 2.11 -7.88 -6.85
N SER A 161 2.88 -8.97 -6.96
CA SER A 161 3.89 -9.20 -7.99
C SER A 161 3.30 -9.28 -9.40
N LYS A 162 2.09 -9.88 -9.54
CA LYS A 162 1.35 -9.87 -10.81
C LYS A 162 0.80 -8.49 -11.17
N ALA A 163 0.48 -7.64 -10.19
CA ALA A 163 -0.02 -6.28 -10.43
C ALA A 163 1.06 -5.26 -10.82
N LEU A 164 2.30 -5.46 -10.38
CA LEU A 164 3.43 -4.55 -10.61
C LEU A 164 3.81 -4.35 -12.10
N PRO A 165 3.83 -5.39 -12.97
CA PRO A 165 4.22 -5.23 -14.38
C PRO A 165 3.07 -4.94 -15.38
N LEU A 166 1.79 -5.02 -15.00
CA LEU A 166 0.67 -5.05 -15.98
C LEU A 166 0.01 -3.70 -16.30
N CYS A 167 0.52 -2.57 -15.82
CA CYS A 167 -0.17 -1.28 -15.97
C CYS A 167 0.30 -0.45 -17.16
N CYS A 168 0.12 -0.97 -18.37
CA CYS A 168 0.09 -0.16 -19.60
C CYS A 168 -1.08 -0.58 -20.50
N ASN A 169 -2.31 -0.26 -20.08
CA ASN A 169 -3.40 -0.07 -21.03
C ASN A 169 -3.28 1.31 -21.71
N ALA A 170 -2.17 1.50 -22.43
CA ALA A 170 -2.09 2.52 -23.47
C ALA A 170 -2.18 1.76 -24.79
N LYS A 171 -3.13 2.16 -25.65
CA LYS A 171 -3.24 1.71 -27.04
C LYS A 171 -1.84 1.58 -27.64
N VAL A 172 -1.53 0.35 -28.07
CA VAL A 172 -0.26 -0.08 -28.65
C VAL A 172 0.29 0.94 -29.64
N ARG A 173 1.42 1.55 -29.28
CA ARG A 173 2.48 1.86 -30.23
C ARG A 173 3.80 1.54 -29.56
N LEU A 174 4.40 0.44 -29.99
CA LEU A 174 5.68 -0.07 -29.53
C LEU A 174 6.77 1.00 -29.65
N MET A 175 7.18 1.53 -28.50
CA MET A 175 8.56 1.90 -28.23
C MET A 175 8.87 1.33 -26.85
N ALA A 176 10.01 0.66 -26.72
CA ALA A 176 10.47 0.13 -25.44
C ALA A 176 10.36 1.22 -24.36
N ALA A 177 9.50 1.00 -23.37
CA ALA A 177 9.33 1.94 -22.27
C ALA A 177 9.67 1.21 -20.97
N GLU A 178 10.93 1.36 -20.56
CA GLU A 178 11.34 1.12 -19.18
C GLU A 178 10.51 2.05 -18.29
N GLY A 179 9.69 1.48 -17.41
CA GLY A 179 8.81 2.24 -16.53
C GLY A 179 8.20 1.34 -15.46
N PHE A 180 8.87 1.22 -14.32
CA PHE A 180 8.42 0.38 -13.21
C PHE A 180 7.55 1.18 -12.23
N ALA A 181 6.34 0.73 -11.93
CA ALA A 181 5.32 1.44 -11.14
C ALA A 181 5.79 2.22 -9.87
N VAL A 182 5.10 3.32 -9.51
CA VAL A 182 5.27 3.94 -8.19
C VAL A 182 4.45 3.16 -7.16
N CYS A 183 5.11 2.47 -6.25
CA CYS A 183 4.49 1.71 -5.17
C CYS A 183 4.36 2.57 -3.91
N THR A 184 3.17 3.05 -3.61
CA THR A 184 2.88 3.69 -2.32
C THR A 184 2.24 2.66 -1.40
N VAL A 185 2.86 2.40 -0.27
CA VAL A 185 2.36 1.43 0.71
C VAL A 185 1.79 2.18 1.90
N ALA A 186 0.49 2.08 2.12
CA ALA A 186 -0.17 2.63 3.30
C ALA A 186 -0.43 1.49 4.29
N VAL A 187 0.20 1.56 5.46
CA VAL A 187 0.10 0.56 6.52
C VAL A 187 -0.67 1.15 7.68
N LEU A 188 -1.87 0.63 7.91
CA LEU A 188 -2.57 0.81 9.18
C LEU A 188 -1.95 -0.13 10.23
N LYS A 189 -1.96 0.34 11.47
CA LYS A 189 -1.78 -0.49 12.67
C LYS A 189 -3.03 -1.24 13.09
#